data_AF-A0A7W0KI66-F1
#
_entry.id   AF-A0A7W0KI66-F1
#
_cell.length_a   1.000
_cell.length_b   1.000
_cell.length_c   1.000
_cell.angle_alpha   90.00
_cell.angle_beta   90.00
_cell.angle_gamma   90.00
#
_symmetry.space_group_name_H-M   'P 1'
#
loop_
_entity.id
_entity.type
_entity.pdbx_description
1 polymer ?
#
loop_
_entity_poly.entity_id
_entity_poly.type
_entity_poly.pdbx_seq_one_letter_code
_entity_poly.pdbx_strand_id
1 'polypeptide(L)'
;MEPVGSTAADELLAVTVAGLPRDEHGYLLPAGAPRPVSFARVEDPEWLDAQIALQAQRWPTVDRRVLATLWWYSVSQVFITPTVASLFVTGRALSPRPNDVELHWLSDGRVFTARSTAVLDKGNDVRAVGAAIR
;
A
#
# COMPACT_ATOMS: atom_id res chain seq x y z
N MET A 1 8.20 2.70 -27.96
CA MET A 1 7.83 2.53 -26.53
C MET A 1 7.80 3.93 -25.96
N GLU A 2 6.65 4.58 -26.06
CA GLU A 2 6.44 5.94 -25.53
C GLU A 2 6.64 5.92 -24.01
N PRO A 3 7.25 6.95 -23.41
CA PRO A 3 7.27 7.07 -21.96
C PRO A 3 5.81 7.23 -21.53
N VAL A 4 5.30 6.30 -20.73
CA VAL A 4 3.98 6.44 -20.10
C VAL A 4 4.04 7.76 -19.33
N GLY A 5 3.31 8.77 -19.78
CA GLY A 5 3.32 10.10 -19.17
C GLY A 5 3.03 9.99 -17.67
N SER A 6 3.73 10.81 -16.87
CA SER A 6 3.52 10.88 -15.42
C SER A 6 2.04 11.05 -15.11
N THR A 7 1.44 10.14 -14.36
CA THR A 7 0.03 10.28 -13.95
C THR A 7 -0.09 11.33 -12.85
N ALA A 8 -1.29 11.86 -12.62
CA ALA A 8 -1.53 12.78 -11.51
C ALA A 8 -1.17 12.15 -10.14
N ALA A 9 -1.27 10.82 -10.02
CA ALA A 9 -0.84 10.10 -8.82
C ALA A 9 0.69 10.08 -8.68
N ASP A 10 1.42 9.92 -9.79
CA ASP A 10 2.89 9.92 -9.80
C ASP A 10 3.46 11.30 -9.45
N GLU A 11 2.83 12.35 -9.98
CA GLU A 11 3.17 13.73 -9.64
C GLU A 11 2.94 14.01 -8.15
N LEU A 12 1.79 13.60 -7.62
CA LEU A 12 1.47 13.78 -6.21
C LEU A 12 2.42 12.97 -5.30
N LEU A 13 2.75 11.75 -5.68
CA LEU A 13 3.74 10.92 -4.99
C LEU A 13 5.12 11.60 -4.98
N ALA A 14 5.58 12.13 -6.11
CA ALA A 14 6.87 12.82 -6.21
C ALA A 14 6.93 14.05 -5.29
N VAL A 15 5.87 14.87 -5.26
CA VAL A 15 5.78 16.03 -4.34
C VAL A 15 5.75 15.58 -2.89
N THR A 16 5.01 14.51 -2.58
CA THR A 16 4.93 13.94 -1.22
C THR A 16 6.31 13.49 -0.74
N VAL A 17 7.03 12.72 -1.55
CA VAL A 17 8.38 12.24 -1.24
C VAL A 17 9.36 13.41 -1.07
N ALA A 18 9.29 14.42 -1.94
CA ALA A 18 10.15 15.60 -1.83
C ALA A 18 9.92 16.41 -0.53
N GLY A 19 8.71 16.34 0.05
CA GLY A 19 8.37 16.98 1.31
C GLY A 19 8.68 16.17 2.57
N LEU A 20 9.13 14.92 2.44
CA LEU A 20 9.49 14.05 3.57
C LEU A 20 11.01 14.03 3.85
N PRO A 21 11.43 13.81 5.10
CA PRO A 21 12.80 13.43 5.43
C PRO A 21 13.29 12.24 4.60
N ARG A 22 14.57 12.21 4.22
CA ARG A 22 15.12 11.20 3.30
C ARG A 22 15.04 9.77 3.84
N ASP A 23 15.14 9.61 5.16
CA ASP A 23 15.00 8.34 5.86
C ASP A 23 13.57 7.77 5.81
N GLU A 24 12.57 8.61 5.54
CA GLU A 24 11.16 8.20 5.38
C GLU A 24 10.82 7.79 3.93
N HIS A 25 11.69 8.07 2.96
CA HIS A 25 11.41 7.80 1.53
C HIS A 25 11.17 6.31 1.25
N GLY A 26 11.81 5.43 2.01
CA GLY A 26 11.69 3.98 1.87
C GLY A 26 10.28 3.43 2.13
N TYR A 27 9.41 4.19 2.80
CA TYR A 27 8.02 3.78 3.02
C TYR A 27 7.13 3.98 1.79
N LEU A 28 7.52 4.87 0.88
CA LEU A 28 6.73 5.25 -0.30
C LEU A 28 7.34 4.81 -1.63
N LEU A 29 8.65 4.56 -1.65
CA LEU A 29 9.35 4.17 -2.85
C LEU A 29 9.67 2.67 -2.81
N PRO A 30 9.36 1.90 -3.89
CA PRO A 30 9.78 0.51 -3.99
C PRO A 30 11.29 0.38 -3.85
N ALA A 31 11.73 -0.51 -2.97
CA ALA A 31 13.08 -1.05 -2.99
C ALA A 31 13.08 -2.40 -3.74
N GLY A 32 14.03 -2.59 -4.66
CA GLY A 32 14.20 -3.83 -5.43
C GLY A 32 13.24 -3.96 -6.63
N ALA A 33 12.93 -5.20 -7.02
CA ALA A 33 11.98 -5.53 -8.10
C ALA A 33 10.76 -6.30 -7.58
N PRO A 34 9.98 -5.74 -6.62
CA PRO A 34 8.77 -6.37 -6.13
C PRO A 34 7.71 -6.41 -7.24
N ARG A 35 6.85 -7.43 -7.22
CA ARG A 35 5.76 -7.54 -8.19
C ARG A 35 4.56 -6.74 -7.65
N PRO A 36 3.98 -5.82 -8.44
CA PRO A 36 2.75 -5.14 -8.03
C PRO A 36 1.58 -6.14 -8.00
N VAL A 37 0.79 -6.07 -6.94
CA VAL A 37 -0.45 -6.82 -6.76
C VAL A 37 -1.51 -5.86 -6.25
N SER A 38 -2.68 -5.79 -6.89
CA SER A 38 -3.78 -4.96 -6.41
C SER A 38 -4.18 -5.35 -4.98
N PHE A 39 -4.39 -4.35 -4.13
CA PHE A 39 -4.87 -4.56 -2.76
C PHE A 39 -6.24 -5.24 -2.74
N ALA A 40 -7.10 -5.05 -3.75
CA ALA A 40 -8.39 -5.75 -3.85
C ALA A 40 -8.28 -7.29 -3.82
N ARG A 41 -7.09 -7.86 -4.08
CA ARG A 41 -6.85 -9.31 -3.93
C ARG A 41 -7.03 -9.81 -2.49
N VAL A 42 -7.03 -8.93 -1.47
CA VAL A 42 -7.37 -9.32 -0.09
C VAL A 42 -8.80 -9.88 0.03
N GLU A 43 -9.69 -9.56 -0.92
CA GLU A 43 -11.06 -10.08 -0.97
C GLU A 43 -11.15 -11.47 -1.61
N ASP A 44 -10.09 -11.94 -2.28
CA ASP A 44 -9.97 -13.30 -2.81
C ASP A 44 -9.55 -14.25 -1.66
N PRO A 45 -10.45 -15.12 -1.17
CA PRO A 45 -10.16 -15.94 0.01
C PRO A 45 -9.01 -16.92 -0.23
N GLU A 46 -8.86 -17.46 -1.45
CA GLU A 46 -7.79 -18.40 -1.77
C GLU A 46 -6.43 -17.68 -1.78
N TRP A 47 -6.40 -16.48 -2.35
CA TRP A 47 -5.19 -15.67 -2.33
C TRP A 47 -4.79 -15.27 -0.91
N LEU A 48 -5.75 -14.81 -0.10
CA LEU A 48 -5.50 -14.41 1.29
C LEU A 48 -5.04 -15.59 2.13
N ASP A 49 -5.66 -16.75 1.96
CA ASP A 49 -5.28 -17.98 2.66
C ASP A 49 -3.84 -18.40 2.35
N ALA A 50 -3.40 -18.25 1.10
CA ALA A 50 -2.02 -18.48 0.71
C ALA A 50 -1.06 -17.48 1.37
N GLN A 51 -1.43 -16.19 1.49
CA GLN A 51 -0.59 -15.20 2.17
C GLN A 51 -0.43 -15.49 3.66
N ILE A 52 -1.50 -15.92 4.33
CA ILE A 52 -1.48 -16.30 5.74
C ILE A 52 -0.60 -17.54 5.95
N ALA A 53 -0.67 -18.53 5.04
CA ALA A 53 0.15 -19.74 5.12
C ALA A 53 1.66 -19.43 5.00
N LEU A 54 2.05 -18.45 4.17
CA LEU A 54 3.44 -18.01 4.06
C LEU A 54 4.00 -17.42 5.36
N GLN A 55 3.16 -16.89 6.25
CA GLN A 55 3.62 -16.36 7.54
C GLN A 55 4.16 -17.45 8.47
N ALA A 56 3.70 -18.70 8.35
CA ALA A 56 4.19 -19.82 9.15
C ALA A 56 5.68 -20.12 8.90
N GLN A 57 6.25 -19.65 7.78
CA GLN A 57 7.68 -19.78 7.49
C GLN A 57 8.54 -18.80 8.28
N ARG A 58 7.96 -17.73 8.82
CA ARG A 58 8.68 -16.65 9.52
C ARG A 58 8.48 -16.68 11.02
N TRP A 59 7.28 -17.05 11.44
CA TRP A 59 6.89 -17.04 12.83
C TRP A 59 6.83 -18.47 13.37
N PRO A 60 7.34 -18.73 14.59
CA PRO A 60 7.34 -20.07 15.18
C PRO A 60 5.96 -20.43 15.74
N THR A 61 4.92 -20.34 14.92
CA THR A 61 3.54 -20.69 15.27
C THR A 61 2.77 -21.20 14.05
N VAL A 62 1.83 -22.10 14.30
CA VAL A 62 0.87 -22.60 13.32
C VAL A 62 -0.55 -22.09 13.58
N ASP A 63 -0.73 -21.26 14.61
CA ASP A 63 -2.03 -20.67 14.91
C ASP A 63 -2.43 -19.68 13.80
N ARG A 64 -3.41 -20.09 12.99
CA ARG A 64 -3.91 -19.32 11.86
C ARG A 64 -4.39 -17.92 12.25
N ARG A 65 -5.00 -17.74 13.44
CA ARG A 65 -5.50 -16.43 13.88
C ARG A 65 -4.34 -15.47 14.17
N VAL A 66 -3.27 -15.98 14.79
CA VAL A 66 -2.05 -15.20 15.05
C VAL A 66 -1.37 -14.82 13.74
N LEU A 67 -1.19 -15.79 12.83
CA LEU A 67 -0.58 -15.54 11.52
C LEU A 67 -1.38 -14.53 10.69
N ALA A 68 -2.73 -14.63 10.69
CA ALA A 68 -3.60 -13.66 10.03
C ALA A 68 -3.47 -12.26 10.63
N THR A 69 -3.38 -12.16 11.96
CA THR A 69 -3.20 -10.88 12.66
C THR A 69 -1.86 -10.24 12.31
N LEU A 70 -0.78 -11.01 12.32
CA LEU A 70 0.57 -10.53 11.98
C LEU A 70 0.65 -10.07 10.52
N TRP A 71 0.05 -10.83 9.61
CA TRP A 71 -0.05 -10.43 8.22
C TRP A 71 -0.83 -9.13 8.06
N TRP A 72 -2.02 -9.04 8.67
CA TRP A 72 -2.87 -7.86 8.57
C TRP A 72 -2.20 -6.62 9.15
N TYR A 73 -1.56 -6.72 10.31
CA TYR A 73 -0.83 -5.61 10.93
C TYR A 73 0.25 -5.04 9.98
N SER A 74 1.01 -5.93 9.33
CA SER A 74 2.04 -5.54 8.36
C SER A 74 1.43 -4.86 7.14
N VAL A 75 0.40 -5.47 6.54
CA VAL A 75 -0.17 -4.99 5.28
C VAL A 75 -1.02 -3.73 5.48
N SER A 76 -1.80 -3.62 6.56
CA SER A 76 -2.69 -2.48 6.79
C SER A 76 -1.94 -1.16 6.93
N GLN A 77 -0.76 -1.20 7.57
CA GLN A 77 0.09 -0.02 7.70
C GLN A 77 0.64 0.39 6.33
N VAL A 78 1.20 -0.56 5.58
CA VAL A 78 1.77 -0.30 4.26
C VAL A 78 0.71 0.24 3.29
N PHE A 79 -0.47 -0.35 3.29
CA PHE A 79 -1.61 0.04 2.45
C PHE A 79 -1.99 1.51 2.61
N ILE A 80 -2.11 2.00 3.86
CA ILE A 80 -2.62 3.35 4.10
C ILE A 80 -1.53 4.44 4.04
N THR A 81 -0.25 4.06 4.13
CA THR A 81 0.87 4.99 4.24
C THR A 81 0.94 6.02 3.10
N PRO A 82 0.79 5.67 1.80
CA PRO A 82 0.80 6.66 0.72
C PRO A 82 -0.29 7.71 0.84
N THR A 83 -1.50 7.31 1.25
CA THR A 83 -2.63 8.20 1.44
C THR A 83 -2.41 9.16 2.61
N VAL A 84 -1.95 8.66 3.76
CA VAL A 84 -1.65 9.52 4.92
C VAL A 84 -0.52 10.49 4.61
N ALA A 85 0.60 9.99 4.08
CA ALA A 85 1.76 10.83 3.78
C ALA A 85 1.41 11.97 2.81
N SER A 86 0.74 11.64 1.70
CA SER A 86 0.34 12.66 0.72
C SER A 86 -0.63 13.67 1.31
N LEU A 87 -1.63 13.22 2.08
CA LEU A 87 -2.58 14.11 2.73
C LEU A 87 -1.89 15.09 3.68
N PHE A 88 -0.99 14.61 4.54
CA PHE A 88 -0.32 15.45 5.53
C PHE A 88 0.72 16.40 4.91
N VAL A 89 1.49 15.94 3.91
CA VAL A 89 2.55 16.74 3.29
C VAL A 89 1.99 17.76 2.30
N THR A 90 0.96 17.40 1.54
CA THR A 90 0.51 18.19 0.38
C THR A 90 -0.91 18.75 0.52
N GLY A 91 -1.67 18.30 1.52
CA GLY A 91 -3.11 18.62 1.62
C GLY A 91 -3.97 17.94 0.55
N ARG A 92 -3.42 16.98 -0.21
CA ARG A 92 -4.13 16.15 -1.20
C ARG A 92 -3.85 14.68 -0.93
N ALA A 93 -4.87 13.84 -0.99
CA ALA A 93 -4.72 12.42 -0.70
C ALA A 93 -4.54 11.59 -1.97
N LEU A 94 -3.56 10.70 -1.99
CA LEU A 94 -3.56 9.53 -2.88
C LEU A 94 -4.74 8.62 -2.52
N SER A 95 -5.37 8.03 -3.53
CA SER A 95 -6.56 7.18 -3.33
C SER A 95 -6.24 5.96 -2.46
N PRO A 96 -6.99 5.72 -1.37
CA PRO A 96 -6.88 4.50 -0.58
C PRO A 96 -7.85 3.40 -1.08
N ARG A 97 -8.50 3.56 -2.24
CA ARG A 97 -9.45 2.55 -2.73
C ARG A 97 -8.70 1.24 -3.04
N PRO A 98 -9.23 0.06 -2.67
CA PRO A 98 -8.54 -1.22 -2.89
C PRO A 98 -8.08 -1.48 -4.34
N ASN A 99 -8.85 -1.01 -5.32
CA ASN A 99 -8.51 -1.16 -6.73
C ASN A 99 -7.43 -0.19 -7.21
N ASP A 100 -7.24 0.94 -6.53
CA ASP A 100 -6.27 1.96 -6.92
C ASP A 100 -4.88 1.70 -6.30
N VAL A 101 -4.81 0.86 -5.26
CA VAL A 101 -3.58 0.57 -4.51
C VAL A 101 -2.93 -0.72 -4.97
N GLU A 102 -1.66 -0.63 -5.35
CA GLU A 102 -0.78 -1.75 -5.64
C GLU A 102 0.16 -2.00 -4.46
N LEU A 103 0.13 -3.22 -3.91
CA LEU A 103 1.11 -3.69 -2.96
C LEU A 103 2.37 -4.14 -3.70
N HIS A 104 3.52 -3.64 -3.24
CA HIS A 104 4.81 -4.15 -3.69
C HIS A 104 5.18 -5.38 -2.87
N TRP A 105 4.87 -6.53 -3.47
CA TRP A 105 4.83 -7.84 -2.83
C TRP A 105 6.02 -8.70 -3.25
N LEU A 106 6.59 -9.44 -2.29
CA LEU A 106 7.59 -10.48 -2.53
C LEU A 106 6.97 -11.88 -2.49
N SER A 107 7.58 -12.83 -3.22
CA SER A 107 7.12 -14.23 -3.31
C SER A 107 7.01 -14.97 -1.97
N ASP A 108 7.73 -14.50 -0.94
CA ASP A 108 7.65 -15.04 0.41
C ASP A 108 6.50 -14.44 1.25
N GLY A 109 5.68 -13.58 0.67
CA GLY A 109 4.52 -12.93 1.27
C GLY A 109 4.84 -11.61 1.99
N ARG A 110 6.05 -11.05 1.86
CA ARG A 110 6.40 -9.76 2.48
C ARG A 110 5.85 -8.61 1.64
N VAL A 111 5.40 -7.57 2.31
CA VAL A 111 4.93 -6.32 1.69
C VAL A 111 5.72 -5.18 2.31
N PHE A 112 6.40 -4.40 1.48
CA PHE A 112 7.32 -3.35 1.96
C PHE A 112 6.76 -1.95 1.80
N THR A 113 6.07 -1.72 0.69
CA THR A 113 5.48 -0.43 0.36
C THR A 113 4.25 -0.68 -0.52
N ALA A 114 3.49 0.37 -0.73
CA ALA A 114 2.35 0.38 -1.63
C ALA A 114 2.41 1.63 -2.49
N ARG A 115 1.82 1.55 -3.68
CA ARG A 115 1.65 2.67 -4.59
C ARG A 115 0.17 2.85 -4.89
N SER A 116 -0.33 4.06 -4.78
CA SER A 116 -1.62 4.40 -5.37
C SER A 116 -1.42 4.82 -6.82
N THR A 117 -2.30 4.35 -7.69
CA THR A 117 -2.38 4.70 -9.12
C THR A 117 -3.34 5.86 -9.39
N ALA A 118 -4.06 6.33 -8.35
CA ALA A 118 -5.02 7.41 -8.44
C ALA A 118 -4.89 8.44 -7.30
N VAL A 119 -5.44 9.63 -7.52
CA VAL A 119 -5.65 10.67 -6.49
C VAL A 119 -7.10 10.55 -6.00
N LEU A 120 -7.34 10.85 -4.73
CA LEU A 120 -8.70 10.88 -4.20
C LEU A 120 -9.46 12.11 -4.73
N ASP A 121 -10.50 11.88 -5.53
CA ASP A 121 -11.19 12.95 -6.27
C ASP A 121 -12.04 13.88 -5.38
N LYS A 122 -12.50 13.40 -4.22
CA LYS A 122 -13.50 14.08 -3.39
C LYS A 122 -13.07 14.14 -1.92
N GLY A 123 -12.78 15.34 -1.45
CA GLY A 123 -12.42 15.63 -0.07
C GLY A 123 -10.98 15.24 0.24
N ASN A 124 -10.21 16.19 0.76
CA ASN A 124 -8.84 15.97 1.22
C ASN A 124 -8.80 16.07 2.75
N ASP A 125 -9.69 15.32 3.40
CA ASP A 125 -9.71 15.21 4.85
C ASP A 125 -9.78 13.74 5.29
N VAL A 126 -9.55 13.51 6.57
CA VAL A 126 -9.53 12.16 7.15
C VAL A 126 -10.88 11.44 7.01
N ARG A 127 -12.00 12.17 6.95
CA ARG A 127 -13.33 11.56 6.79
C ARG A 127 -13.53 11.05 5.36
N ALA A 128 -13.11 11.83 4.37
CA ALA A 128 -13.13 11.44 2.96
C ALA A 128 -12.23 10.23 2.70
N VAL A 129 -11.02 10.24 3.27
CA VAL A 129 -10.11 9.08 3.24
C VAL A 129 -10.77 7.86 3.87
N GLY A 130 -11.34 8.00 5.07
CA GLY A 130 -12.01 6.89 5.77
C GLY A 130 -13.20 6.32 4.99
N ALA A 131 -13.95 7.15 4.27
CA ALA A 131 -15.06 6.70 3.44
C ALA A 131 -14.60 5.93 2.18
N ALA A 132 -13.39 6.19 1.69
CA ALA A 132 -12.85 5.61 0.47
C ALA A 132 -12.11 4.28 0.66
N ILE A 133 -11.83 3.86 1.90
CA ILE A 133 -11.15 2.58 2.23
C ILE A 133 -12.07 1.35 2.04
N ARG A 134 -13.36 1.57 1.77
CA ARG A 134 -14.36 0.50 1.64
C ARG A 134 -14.27 -0.29 0.35
#